data_AF-A0A1Y1L1C4-F1
#
_entry.id   AF-A0A1Y1L1C4-F1
#
_cell.length_a   1.000
_cell.length_b   1.000
_cell.length_c   1.000
_cell.angle_alpha   90.00
_cell.angle_beta   90.00
_cell.angle_gamma   90.00
#
_symmetry.space_group_name_H-M   'P 1'
#
loop_
_entity.id
_entity.type
_entity.pdbx_description
1 polymer ?
#
loop_
_entity_poly.entity_id
_entity_poly.type
_entity_poly.pdbx_seq_one_letter_code
_entity_poly.pdbx_strand_id
1 'polypeptide(L)'
;DLLPRLGHSHSNIRKKTLVTLYRLALVYPEALRAAWPKIKERLLDPNEDPSVTAAIVNVVCELGWRRPHDFLPLAPRLFELLVDGGNNWMAIKLIKLFATLTPLEPRLVRKLLPPLTNIIATTPAMS
;
A
#
# COMPACT_ATOMS: atom_id res chain seq x y z
N ASP A 1 9.58 22.49 -1.76
CA ASP A 1 9.96 21.24 -1.07
C ASP A 1 8.71 20.42 -0.72
N LEU A 2 8.75 19.10 -0.94
CA LEU A 2 7.65 18.14 -0.76
C LEU A 2 7.81 17.29 0.50
N LEU A 3 9.04 16.95 0.91
CA LEU A 3 9.28 15.99 2.00
C LEU A 3 8.65 16.43 3.34
N PRO A 4 8.74 17.70 3.76
CA PRO A 4 8.12 18.14 5.01
C PRO A 4 6.58 18.01 4.99
N ARG A 5 5.96 18.06 3.81
CA ARG A 5 4.50 18.04 3.65
C ARG A 5 3.88 16.65 3.87
N LEU A 6 4.69 15.60 3.90
CA LEU A 6 4.25 14.25 4.31
C LEU A 6 3.89 14.18 5.81
N GLY A 7 4.38 15.11 6.62
CA GLY A 7 4.05 15.22 8.05
C GLY A 7 3.02 16.31 8.37
N HIS A 8 2.39 16.91 7.36
CA HIS A 8 1.43 18.01 7.57
C HIS A 8 0.20 17.53 8.36
N SER A 9 -0.40 18.37 9.20
CA SER A 9 -1.60 18.04 10.00
C SER A 9 -2.81 17.62 9.15
N HIS A 10 -3.06 18.32 8.04
CA HIS A 10 -4.15 18.03 7.12
C HIS A 10 -3.86 16.83 6.20
N SER A 11 -4.71 15.80 6.26
CA SER A 11 -4.60 14.58 5.45
C SER A 11 -4.63 14.85 3.95
N ASN A 12 -5.44 15.81 3.49
CA ASN A 12 -5.49 16.19 2.08
C ASN A 12 -4.14 16.69 1.54
N ILE A 13 -3.34 17.37 2.37
CA ILE A 13 -2.00 17.83 1.98
C ILE A 13 -1.04 16.65 1.90
N ARG A 14 -1.06 15.73 2.89
CA ARG A 14 -0.25 14.51 2.86
C ARG A 14 -0.55 13.66 1.62
N LYS A 15 -1.84 13.43 1.32
CA LYS A 15 -2.32 12.69 0.15
C LYS A 15 -1.83 13.30 -1.17
N LYS A 16 -2.03 14.60 -1.36
CA LYS A 16 -1.56 15.31 -2.58
C LYS A 16 -0.04 15.23 -2.72
N THR A 17 0.67 15.47 -1.62
CA THR A 17 2.14 15.40 -1.57
C THR A 17 2.64 14.03 -2.03
N LEU A 18 2.02 12.95 -1.54
CA LEU A 18 2.38 11.59 -1.89
C LEU A 18 2.18 11.29 -3.39
N VAL A 19 1.03 11.68 -3.95
CA VAL A 19 0.75 11.49 -5.38
C VAL A 19 1.72 12.31 -6.24
N THR A 20 2.05 13.54 -5.83
CA THR A 20 3.05 14.36 -6.50
C THR A 20 4.45 13.74 -6.42
N LEU A 21 4.85 13.20 -5.27
CA LEU A 21 6.12 12.49 -5.11
C LEU A 21 6.20 11.25 -6.01
N TYR A 22 5.12 10.48 -6.13
CA TYR A 22 5.07 9.36 -7.08
C TYR A 22 5.31 9.83 -8.52
N ARG A 23 4.61 10.89 -8.96
CA ARG A 23 4.80 11.44 -10.31
C ARG A 23 6.23 11.93 -10.53
N LEU A 24 6.82 12.59 -9.53
CA LEU A 24 8.21 13.04 -9.59
C LEU A 24 9.16 11.85 -9.69
N ALA A 25 8.91 10.77 -8.93
CA ALA A 25 9.73 9.56 -8.92
C ALA A 25 9.73 8.79 -10.25
N LEU A 26 8.73 8.99 -11.11
CA LEU A 26 8.72 8.44 -12.46
C LEU A 26 9.80 9.06 -13.36
N VAL A 27 10.25 10.28 -13.03
CA VAL A 27 11.30 11.01 -13.75
C VAL A 27 12.62 11.02 -12.96
N TYR A 28 12.53 11.15 -11.63
CA TYR A 28 13.65 11.28 -10.67
C TYR A 28 13.51 10.24 -9.54
N PRO A 29 13.88 8.96 -9.76
CA PRO A 29 13.66 7.87 -8.81
C PRO A 29 14.22 8.11 -7.40
N GLU A 30 15.28 8.91 -7.27
CA GLU A 30 15.90 9.32 -6.02
C GLU A 30 14.95 10.11 -5.10
N ALA A 31 13.98 10.83 -5.67
CA ALA A 31 13.00 11.59 -4.90
C ALA A 31 12.16 10.69 -3.99
N LEU A 32 11.80 9.49 -4.47
CA LEU A 32 11.05 8.53 -3.67
C LEU A 32 11.92 7.92 -2.58
N ARG A 33 13.20 7.64 -2.86
CA ARG A 33 14.13 7.06 -1.89
C ARG A 33 14.23 7.95 -0.64
N ALA A 34 14.32 9.26 -0.83
CA ALA A 34 14.33 10.23 0.27
C ALA A 34 13.01 10.27 1.05
N ALA A 35 11.87 10.12 0.37
CA ALA A 35 10.54 10.13 0.98
C ALA A 35 10.17 8.81 1.68
N TRP A 36 10.78 7.70 1.28
CA TRP A 36 10.37 6.34 1.66
C TRP A 36 10.30 6.09 3.17
N PRO A 37 11.25 6.55 4.01
CA PRO A 37 11.15 6.39 5.46
C PRO A 37 9.84 6.97 6.02
N LYS A 38 9.46 8.18 5.56
CA LYS A 38 8.24 8.85 6.02
C LYS A 38 6.97 8.20 5.50
N ILE A 39 6.99 7.71 4.26
CA ILE A 39 5.87 6.95 3.67
C ILE A 39 5.61 5.67 4.48
N LYS A 40 6.67 4.93 4.84
CA LYS A 40 6.56 3.73 5.69
C LYS A 40 6.04 4.06 7.08
N GLU A 41 6.56 5.10 7.73
CA GLU A 41 6.07 5.56 9.04
C GLU A 41 4.56 5.81 9.00
N ARG A 42 4.06 6.49 7.96
CA ARG A 42 2.62 6.78 7.81
C ARG A 42 1.79 5.55 7.46
N LEU A 43 2.31 4.62 6.67
CA LEU A 43 1.64 3.36 6.38
C LEU A 43 1.45 2.49 7.63
N LEU A 44 2.44 2.52 8.53
CA LEU A 44 2.44 1.76 9.78
C LEU A 44 1.64 2.43 10.90
N ASP A 45 1.22 3.68 10.72
CA ASP A 45 0.45 4.44 11.69
C ASP A 45 -1.02 3.97 11.68
N PRO A 46 -1.53 3.39 12.79
CA PRO A 46 -2.92 2.92 12.86
C PRO A 46 -3.93 4.07 12.88
N ASN A 47 -3.52 5.30 13.21
CA ASN A 47 -4.38 6.47 13.30
C ASN A 47 -4.31 7.36 12.04
N GLU A 48 -3.63 6.90 10.98
CA GLU A 48 -3.56 7.64 9.74
C GLU A 48 -4.92 7.69 9.02
N ASP A 49 -5.17 8.80 8.33
CA ASP A 49 -6.36 9.03 7.54
C ASP A 49 -6.52 7.95 6.45
N PRO A 50 -7.68 7.27 6.35
CA PRO A 50 -7.88 6.21 5.37
C PRO A 50 -7.60 6.61 3.93
N SER A 51 -7.83 7.89 3.56
CA SER A 51 -7.56 8.38 2.21
C SER A 51 -6.07 8.57 1.94
N VAL A 52 -5.26 8.83 2.98
CA VAL A 52 -3.79 8.86 2.87
C VAL A 52 -3.26 7.44 2.77
N THR A 53 -3.73 6.52 3.62
CA THR A 53 -3.38 5.09 3.55
C THR A 53 -3.70 4.50 2.18
N ALA A 54 -4.88 4.77 1.64
CA ALA A 54 -5.27 4.35 0.29
C ALA A 54 -4.33 4.90 -0.80
N ALA A 55 -3.89 6.16 -0.67
CA ALA A 55 -2.94 6.75 -1.59
C ALA A 55 -1.55 6.10 -1.47
N ILE A 56 -1.11 5.73 -0.26
CA ILE A 56 0.13 4.97 -0.04
C ILE A 56 0.04 3.61 -0.69
N VAL A 57 -1.03 2.85 -0.42
CA VAL A 57 -1.27 1.55 -1.06
C VAL A 57 -1.26 1.68 -2.58
N ASN A 58 -1.86 2.74 -3.15
CA ASN A 58 -1.83 2.96 -4.59
C ASN A 58 -0.40 3.14 -5.10
N VAL A 59 0.41 4.00 -4.48
CA VAL A 59 1.82 4.19 -4.87
C VAL A 59 2.63 2.90 -4.74
N VAL A 60 2.44 2.16 -3.63
CA VAL A 60 3.07 0.87 -3.41
C VAL A 60 2.69 -0.14 -4.49
N CYS A 61 1.42 -0.26 -4.84
CA CYS A 61 0.96 -1.15 -5.90
C CYS A 61 1.60 -0.79 -7.24
N GLU A 62 1.61 0.50 -7.62
CA GLU A 62 2.18 0.95 -8.90
C GLU A 62 3.68 0.62 -9.03
N LEU A 63 4.42 0.70 -7.93
CA LEU A 63 5.85 0.42 -7.90
C LEU A 63 6.17 -1.07 -7.68
N GLY A 64 5.30 -1.77 -6.97
CA GLY A 64 5.46 -3.18 -6.58
C GLY A 64 5.59 -4.11 -7.77
N TRP A 65 4.94 -3.81 -8.89
CA TRP A 65 5.11 -4.58 -10.13
C TRP A 65 6.51 -4.50 -10.74
N ARG A 66 7.24 -3.40 -10.49
CA ARG A 66 8.58 -3.17 -11.05
C ARG A 66 9.70 -3.72 -10.17
N ARG A 67 9.53 -3.60 -8.83
CA ARG A 67 10.52 -4.02 -7.84
C ARG A 67 9.86 -4.69 -6.63
N PRO A 68 9.24 -5.87 -6.81
CA PRO A 68 8.44 -6.50 -5.76
C PRO A 68 9.25 -6.82 -4.48
N HIS A 69 10.55 -7.11 -4.61
CA HIS A 69 11.45 -7.34 -3.48
C HIS A 69 11.50 -6.17 -2.48
N ASP A 70 11.44 -4.91 -2.97
CA ASP A 70 11.55 -3.71 -2.13
C ASP A 70 10.35 -3.56 -1.17
N PHE A 71 9.22 -4.22 -1.49
CA PHE A 71 7.96 -4.11 -0.76
C PHE A 71 7.64 -5.34 0.09
N LEU A 72 8.41 -6.44 -0.01
CA LEU A 72 8.25 -7.62 0.86
C LEU A 72 8.24 -7.28 2.35
N PRO A 73 9.09 -6.37 2.88
CA PRO A 73 9.04 -5.99 4.29
C PRO A 73 7.72 -5.35 4.73
N LEU A 74 6.90 -4.85 3.80
CA LEU A 74 5.58 -4.27 4.09
C LEU A 74 4.47 -5.32 4.14
N ALA A 75 4.73 -6.57 3.73
CA ALA A 75 3.73 -7.62 3.65
C ALA A 75 2.90 -7.80 4.94
N PRO A 76 3.46 -7.73 6.18
CA PRO A 76 2.65 -7.82 7.39
C PRO A 76 1.58 -6.72 7.48
N ARG A 77 1.97 -5.46 7.26
CA ARG A 77 1.03 -4.32 7.32
C ARG A 77 0.00 -4.35 6.19
N LEU A 78 0.44 -4.73 4.99
CA LEU A 78 -0.46 -4.88 3.84
C LEU A 78 -1.47 -6.01 4.04
N PHE A 79 -1.11 -7.05 4.80
CA PHE A 79 -1.99 -8.15 5.15
C PHE A 79 -3.05 -7.71 6.16
N GLU A 80 -2.66 -6.98 7.21
CA GLU A 80 -3.61 -6.34 8.15
C GLU A 80 -4.63 -5.48 7.40
N LEU A 81 -4.17 -4.63 6.48
CA LEU A 81 -5.06 -3.78 5.67
C LEU A 81 -6.00 -4.59 4.76
N LEU A 82 -5.61 -5.79 4.33
CA LEU A 82 -6.46 -6.68 3.54
C LEU A 82 -7.55 -7.34 4.40
N VAL A 83 -7.21 -7.75 5.61
CA VAL A 83 -8.11 -8.47 6.53
C VAL A 83 -9.08 -7.52 7.23
N ASP A 84 -8.57 -6.39 7.73
CA ASP A 84 -9.31 -5.48 8.61
C ASP A 84 -9.89 -4.27 7.86
N GLY A 85 -9.45 -4.02 6.63
CA GLY A 85 -9.72 -2.76 5.94
C GLY A 85 -11.17 -2.55 5.48
N GLY A 86 -11.96 -3.62 5.32
CA GLY A 86 -13.38 -3.56 4.92
C GLY A 86 -13.67 -2.83 3.59
N ASN A 87 -12.64 -2.50 2.80
CA ASN A 87 -12.73 -1.70 1.60
C ASN A 87 -12.39 -2.54 0.37
N ASN A 88 -13.41 -2.92 -0.40
CA ASN A 88 -13.28 -3.78 -1.57
C ASN A 88 -12.26 -3.27 -2.60
N TRP A 89 -12.21 -1.95 -2.84
CA TRP A 89 -11.25 -1.36 -3.77
C TRP A 89 -9.81 -1.56 -3.30
N MET A 90 -9.57 -1.40 -1.99
CA MET A 90 -8.25 -1.61 -1.40
C MET A 90 -7.89 -3.09 -1.37
N ALA A 91 -8.86 -3.97 -1.05
CA ALA A 91 -8.68 -5.42 -1.07
C ALA A 91 -8.23 -5.92 -2.45
N ILE A 92 -8.88 -5.51 -3.54
CA ILE A 92 -8.49 -5.89 -4.92
C ILE A 92 -7.04 -5.47 -5.22
N LYS A 93 -6.65 -4.25 -4.83
CA LYS A 93 -5.28 -3.76 -5.02
C LYS A 93 -4.25 -4.57 -4.24
N LEU A 94 -4.55 -4.85 -2.97
CA LEU A 94 -3.68 -5.63 -2.09
C LEU A 94 -3.55 -7.08 -2.58
N ILE A 95 -4.64 -7.71 -3.02
CA ILE A 95 -4.63 -9.05 -3.61
C ILE A 95 -3.70 -9.10 -4.83
N LYS A 96 -3.83 -8.13 -5.75
CA LYS A 96 -2.96 -8.01 -6.93
C LYS A 96 -1.50 -7.84 -6.54
N LEU A 97 -1.21 -7.00 -5.55
CA LEU A 97 0.15 -6.84 -5.04
C LEU A 97 0.68 -8.14 -4.43
N PHE A 98 -0.10 -8.82 -3.59
CA PHE A 98 0.30 -10.09 -2.99
C PHE A 98 0.57 -11.18 -4.04
N ALA A 99 -0.16 -11.21 -5.15
CA ALA A 99 0.13 -12.12 -6.27
C ALA A 99 1.52 -11.88 -6.89
N THR A 100 2.08 -10.66 -6.79
CA THR A 100 3.47 -10.38 -7.20
C THR A 100 4.50 -10.72 -6.12
N LEU A 101 4.09 -10.77 -4.85
CA LEU A 101 4.97 -11.07 -3.71
C LEU A 101 5.05 -12.57 -3.42
N THR A 102 4.00 -13.34 -3.69
CA THR A 102 3.95 -14.78 -3.39
C THR A 102 4.99 -15.63 -4.11
N PRO A 103 5.43 -15.33 -5.36
CA PRO A 103 6.54 -16.05 -5.99
C PRO A 103 7.88 -15.80 -5.28
N LEU A 104 8.02 -14.67 -4.57
CA LEU A 104 9.25 -14.31 -3.85
C LEU A 104 9.27 -14.83 -2.42
N GLU A 105 8.10 -14.90 -1.77
CA GLU A 105 7.93 -15.47 -0.43
C GLU A 105 6.77 -16.48 -0.43
N PRO A 106 7.02 -17.75 -0.79
CA PRO A 106 5.99 -18.78 -0.92
C PRO A 106 5.17 -19.02 0.35
N ARG A 107 5.71 -18.67 1.53
CA ARG A 107 4.98 -18.78 2.80
C ARG A 107 3.75 -17.87 2.84
N LEU A 108 3.72 -16.79 2.05
CA LEU A 108 2.57 -15.89 1.95
C LEU A 108 1.32 -16.61 1.43
N VAL A 109 1.46 -17.59 0.54
CA VAL A 109 0.32 -18.35 -0.02
C VAL A 109 -0.51 -18.98 1.10
N ARG A 110 0.17 -19.64 2.05
CA ARG A 110 -0.48 -20.29 3.20
C ARG A 110 -1.19 -19.29 4.11
N LYS A 111 -0.61 -18.09 4.28
CA LYS A 111 -1.22 -17.02 5.10
C LYS A 111 -2.42 -16.36 4.42
N LEU A 112 -2.37 -16.21 3.10
CA LEU A 112 -3.41 -15.52 2.32
C LEU A 112 -4.63 -16.41 2.04
N LEU A 113 -4.46 -17.74 1.99
CA LEU A 113 -5.56 -18.62 1.63
C LEU A 113 -6.80 -18.43 2.54
N PRO A 114 -6.71 -18.50 3.89
CA PRO A 114 -7.89 -18.31 4.74
C PRO A 114 -8.62 -16.98 4.55
N PRO A 115 -7.95 -15.79 4.60
CA PRO A 115 -8.66 -14.52 4.44
C PRO A 115 -9.22 -14.33 3.03
N LEU A 116 -8.56 -14.83 1.98
CA LEU A 116 -9.09 -14.74 0.62
C LEU A 116 -10.35 -15.60 0.46
N THR A 117 -10.35 -16.82 0.99
CA THR A 117 -11.55 -17.67 0.99
C THR A 117 -12.71 -16.99 1.71
N ASN A 118 -12.44 -16.37 2.87
CA ASN A 118 -13.47 -15.63 3.60
C ASN A 118 -14.01 -14.44 2.80
N ILE A 119 -13.13 -13.62 2.20
CA ILE A 119 -13.54 -12.49 1.34
C ILE A 119 -14.43 -12.97 0.18
N ILE A 120 -14.04 -14.04 -0.51
CA ILE A 120 -14.81 -14.60 -1.63
C ILE A 120 -16.20 -15.08 -1.17
N ALA A 121 -16.28 -15.74 -0.01
CA ALA A 121 -17.52 -16.32 0.51
C ALA A 121 -18.50 -15.27 1.08
N THR A 122 -17.98 -14.12 1.55
CA THR A 122 -18.76 -13.15 2.33
C THR A 122 -18.96 -11.81 1.65
N THR A 123 -18.23 -11.52 0.56
CA THR A 123 -18.32 -10.21 -0.06
C THR A 123 -19.70 -9.96 -0.65
N PRO A 124 -20.35 -8.81 -0.35
CA PRO A 124 -21.60 -8.41 -0.99
C PRO A 124 -21.37 -7.78 -2.37
N ALA A 125 -20.10 -7.63 -2.80
CA ALA A 125 -19.77 -7.07 -4.09
C ALA A 125 -20.16 -8.04 -5.22
N MET A 126 -21.17 -7.65 -5.98
CA MET A 126 -21.56 -8.33 -7.21
C MET A 126 -20.59 -7.94 -8.34
N SER A 127 -20.22 -8.89 -9.21
CA SER A 127 -19.42 -8.62 -10.42
C SER A 127 -20.25 -7.99 -11.52
#